data_AF-A0A7L4QY23-F1
#
_entry.id   AF-A0A7L4QY23-F1
#
_cell.length_a   1.000
_cell.length_b   1.000
_cell.length_c   1.000
_cell.angle_alpha   90.00
_cell.angle_beta   90.00
_cell.angle_gamma   90.00
#
_symmetry.space_group_name_H-M   'P 1'
#
loop_
_entity.id
_entity.type
_entity.pdbx_description
1 polymer ?
#
loop_
_entity_poly.entity_id
_entity_poly.type
_entity_poly.pdbx_seq_one_letter_code
_entity_poly.pdbx_strand_id
1 'polypeptide(L)'
;MNIRTTIIAILLIITLAAPGGGLLGEKEYPKFLEEPWDHSPITIYIDEQNIPPHYSPSYPATVVRAIEYWENGGNGKLSYTPVFELVNTSDADIYIMWVENMEDVTGAEDGVAGFCRPMIANGRYVHADLVLEVGDYKGFSWQQYGDANMEQLVTHELGHALGLAHSNDIRDIMYPTYEQRENLNPILVETTYPFIVIAILTAIGISGYLAAGWLRYHKRRQKLENELLNEK
;
A
#
# COMPACT_ATOMS: atom_id res chain seq x y z
N MET A 1 -72.43 -15.48 4.72
CA MET A 1 -71.09 -16.09 4.77
C MET A 1 -70.92 -16.99 3.55
N ASN A 2 -70.12 -16.75 2.52
CA ASN A 2 -69.27 -15.65 2.08
C ASN A 2 -69.27 -15.68 0.53
N ILE A 3 -69.29 -14.49 -0.07
CA ILE A 3 -69.33 -14.22 -1.51
C ILE A 3 -68.00 -14.68 -2.15
N ARG A 4 -68.06 -15.68 -3.04
CA ARG A 4 -66.92 -16.12 -3.84
C ARG A 4 -66.87 -15.36 -5.16
N THR A 5 -66.09 -14.28 -5.10
CA THR A 5 -65.08 -13.87 -6.09
C THR A 5 -65.43 -13.95 -7.57
N THR A 6 -65.49 -12.77 -8.19
CA THR A 6 -65.27 -12.59 -9.62
C THR A 6 -64.40 -11.34 -9.80
N ILE A 7 -63.62 -11.35 -10.89
CA ILE A 7 -63.19 -10.19 -11.71
C ILE A 7 -61.75 -9.65 -11.54
N ILE A 8 -60.98 -9.95 -12.61
CA ILE A 8 -60.11 -9.08 -13.44
C ILE A 8 -58.84 -8.50 -12.80
N ALA A 9 -57.70 -8.98 -13.31
CA ALA A 9 -56.40 -8.37 -13.15
C ALA A 9 -56.28 -7.13 -14.06
N ILE A 10 -56.17 -5.95 -13.45
CA ILE A 10 -55.68 -4.72 -14.09
C ILE A 10 -54.35 -4.37 -13.43
N LEU A 11 -53.31 -4.27 -14.25
CA LEU A 11 -52.00 -3.75 -13.89
C LEU A 11 -52.14 -2.33 -13.33
N LEU A 12 -51.57 -2.09 -12.15
CA LEU A 12 -51.22 -0.75 -11.70
C LEU A 12 -49.78 -0.77 -11.23
N ILE A 13 -48.91 -0.21 -12.08
CA ILE A 13 -47.54 0.15 -11.76
C ILE A 13 -47.60 1.21 -10.67
N ILE A 14 -47.24 0.84 -9.46
CA ILE A 14 -46.87 1.79 -8.40
C ILE A 14 -45.36 1.69 -8.28
N THR A 15 -44.69 2.53 -9.05
CA THR A 15 -43.33 2.97 -8.76
C THR A 15 -43.37 3.63 -7.39
N LEU A 16 -42.80 2.96 -6.40
CA LEU A 16 -42.57 3.54 -5.08
C LEU A 16 -41.57 4.68 -5.25
N ALA A 17 -42.07 5.91 -5.27
CA ALA A 17 -41.26 7.08 -4.98
C ALA A 17 -40.78 6.94 -3.53
N ALA A 18 -39.56 6.42 -3.35
CA ALA A 18 -38.81 6.66 -2.13
C ALA A 18 -38.30 8.10 -2.18
N PRO A 19 -38.74 9.00 -1.27
CA PRO A 19 -38.12 10.30 -1.13
C PRO A 19 -36.78 10.08 -0.43
N GLY A 20 -35.70 10.61 -1.03
CA GLY A 20 -34.39 10.58 -0.41
C GLY A 20 -33.37 9.68 -1.09
N GLY A 21 -33.34 9.66 -2.43
CA GLY A 21 -32.05 9.66 -3.12
C GLY A 21 -31.34 10.98 -2.84
N GLY A 22 -30.94 11.20 -1.59
CA GLY A 22 -29.86 12.13 -1.31
C GLY A 22 -28.66 11.58 -2.07
N LEU A 23 -28.23 12.33 -3.09
CA LEU A 23 -26.91 12.24 -3.68
C LEU A 23 -25.94 11.87 -2.55
N LEU A 24 -25.46 10.62 -2.52
CA LEU A 24 -24.34 10.27 -1.68
C LEU A 24 -23.17 11.07 -2.27
N GLY A 25 -22.97 12.27 -1.74
CA GLY A 25 -21.78 13.06 -2.00
C GLY A 25 -20.61 12.13 -1.73
N GLU A 26 -19.78 11.95 -2.74
CA GLU A 26 -18.52 11.24 -2.59
C GLU A 26 -17.82 11.85 -1.37
N LYS A 27 -17.50 11.02 -0.37
CA LYS A 27 -16.88 11.51 0.86
C LYS A 27 -15.60 12.24 0.45
N GLU A 28 -15.54 13.53 0.77
CA GLU A 28 -14.42 14.40 0.40
C GLU A 28 -13.09 13.76 0.80
N TYR A 29 -12.10 13.87 -0.08
CA TYR A 29 -10.80 13.25 0.13
C TYR A 29 -10.12 13.88 1.35
N PRO A 30 -9.54 13.09 2.26
CA PRO A 30 -8.96 13.62 3.50
C PRO A 30 -7.73 14.48 3.21
N LYS A 31 -7.72 15.72 3.73
CA LYS A 31 -6.62 16.66 3.62
C LYS A 31 -6.38 17.38 4.95
N PHE A 32 -5.13 17.74 5.22
CA PHE A 32 -4.74 18.67 6.28
C PHE A 32 -5.01 20.12 5.86
N LEU A 33 -4.61 20.49 4.64
CA LEU A 33 -4.81 21.81 4.04
C LEU A 33 -5.08 21.65 2.54
N GLU A 34 -5.93 22.50 1.98
CA GLU A 34 -6.19 22.53 0.53
C GLU A 34 -5.02 23.07 -0.26
N GLU A 35 -4.39 24.13 0.26
CA GLU A 35 -3.20 24.76 -0.32
C GLU A 35 -2.24 25.05 0.85
N PRO A 36 -1.30 24.15 1.16
CA PRO A 36 -0.38 24.36 2.28
C PRO A 36 0.58 25.52 2.05
N TRP A 37 1.11 25.66 0.84
CA TRP A 37 2.08 26.70 0.48
C TRP A 37 1.36 27.90 -0.16
N ASP A 38 1.88 29.11 0.02
CA ASP A 38 1.35 30.35 -0.56
C ASP A 38 2.15 30.86 -1.77
N HIS A 39 3.16 30.10 -2.19
CA HIS A 39 4.00 30.38 -3.35
C HIS A 39 4.21 29.15 -4.22
N SER A 40 4.75 29.41 -5.42
CA SER A 40 5.20 28.41 -6.38
C SER A 40 6.40 29.00 -7.14
N PRO A 41 7.50 28.25 -7.38
CA PRO A 41 7.69 26.84 -7.02
C PRO A 41 7.85 26.62 -5.50
N ILE A 42 7.68 25.37 -5.08
CA ILE A 42 8.03 24.88 -3.74
C ILE A 42 9.46 24.34 -3.83
N THR A 43 10.37 24.89 -3.03
CA THR A 43 11.78 24.49 -3.06
C THR A 43 12.01 23.22 -2.25
N ILE A 44 12.84 22.32 -2.79
CA ILE A 44 13.20 21.05 -2.15
C ILE A 44 14.72 20.97 -2.05
N TYR A 45 15.20 20.65 -0.85
CA TYR A 45 16.59 20.29 -0.60
C TYR A 45 16.71 18.80 -0.27
N ILE A 46 17.61 18.10 -0.96
CA ILE A 46 17.95 16.70 -0.69
C ILE A 46 19.27 16.69 0.09
N ASP A 47 19.25 16.24 1.34
CA ASP A 47 20.46 16.17 2.16
C ASP A 47 21.35 14.99 1.74
N GLU A 48 22.28 15.25 0.84
CA GLU A 48 23.33 14.30 0.44
C GLU A 48 24.62 14.45 1.27
N GLN A 49 24.65 15.38 2.24
CA GLN A 49 25.82 15.66 3.07
C GLN A 49 25.78 14.89 4.40
N ASN A 50 24.62 14.81 5.05
CA ASN A 50 24.43 14.11 6.32
C ASN A 50 23.69 12.78 6.10
N ILE A 51 24.36 11.85 5.42
CA ILE A 51 23.79 10.53 5.11
C ILE A 51 24.10 9.49 6.20
N PRO A 52 23.13 8.62 6.56
CA PRO A 52 23.35 7.54 7.51
C PRO A 52 24.20 6.41 6.89
N PRO A 53 24.69 5.47 7.72
CA PRO A 53 25.21 4.21 7.22
C PRO A 53 24.16 3.52 6.33
N HIS A 54 24.65 2.77 5.33
CA HIS A 54 23.80 2.06 4.38
C HIS A 54 22.84 2.94 3.57
N TYR A 55 23.08 4.25 3.48
CA TYR A 55 22.44 5.09 2.48
C TYR A 55 22.75 4.61 1.05
N SER A 56 21.75 4.67 0.16
CA SER A 56 21.96 4.39 -1.26
C SER A 56 22.14 5.67 -2.07
N PRO A 57 23.22 5.81 -2.88
CA PRO A 57 23.38 6.93 -3.80
C PRO A 57 22.30 7.03 -4.90
N SER A 58 21.42 6.04 -5.03
CA SER A 58 20.29 6.04 -5.97
C SER A 58 19.06 6.81 -5.45
N TYR A 59 18.95 7.05 -4.14
CA TYR A 59 17.77 7.67 -3.54
C TYR A 59 17.45 9.10 -4.03
N PRO A 60 18.42 9.97 -4.38
CA PRO A 60 18.07 11.27 -4.96
C PRO A 60 17.24 11.13 -6.25
N ALA A 61 17.46 10.08 -7.03
CA ALA A 61 16.66 9.81 -8.23
C ALA A 61 15.22 9.37 -7.89
N THR A 62 14.97 8.76 -6.72
CA THR A 62 13.62 8.39 -6.28
C THR A 62 12.83 9.65 -5.88
N VAL A 63 13.49 10.65 -5.29
CA VAL A 63 12.91 11.96 -4.99
C VAL A 63 12.48 12.67 -6.27
N VAL A 64 13.34 12.67 -7.31
CA VAL A 64 13.02 13.28 -8.61
C VAL A 64 11.77 12.62 -9.22
N ARG A 65 11.64 11.30 -9.14
CA ARG A 65 10.44 10.60 -9.65
C ARG A 65 9.18 10.91 -8.83
N ALA A 66 9.31 11.07 -7.51
CA ALA A 66 8.20 11.51 -6.66
C ALA A 66 7.74 12.94 -6.98
N ILE A 67 8.69 13.85 -7.26
CA ILE A 67 8.41 15.20 -7.76
C ILE A 67 7.63 15.12 -9.08
N GLU A 68 8.16 14.40 -10.06
CA GLU A 68 7.53 14.22 -11.37
C GLU A 68 6.11 13.64 -11.24
N TYR A 69 5.89 12.67 -10.34
CA TYR A 69 4.58 12.11 -10.09
C TYR A 69 3.56 13.18 -9.66
N TRP A 70 3.92 14.03 -8.70
CA TRP A 70 3.02 15.08 -8.18
C TRP A 70 2.82 16.24 -9.17
N GLU A 71 3.86 16.64 -9.91
CA GLU A 71 3.74 17.65 -10.98
C GLU A 71 2.82 17.16 -12.12
N ASN A 72 2.79 15.85 -12.39
CA ASN A 72 1.93 15.23 -13.39
C ASN A 72 0.51 14.89 -12.87
N GLY A 73 0.08 15.51 -11.78
CA GLY A 73 -1.28 15.40 -11.24
C GLY A 73 -1.45 14.35 -10.12
N GLY A 74 -0.39 13.62 -9.79
CA GLY A 74 -0.33 12.68 -8.66
C GLY A 74 -1.50 11.70 -8.62
N ASN A 75 -2.13 11.57 -7.44
CA ASN A 75 -3.32 10.76 -7.25
C ASN A 75 -4.63 11.45 -7.68
N GLY A 76 -4.55 12.65 -8.27
CA GLY A 76 -5.69 13.45 -8.73
C GLY A 76 -6.52 14.08 -7.61
N LYS A 77 -5.98 14.20 -6.39
CA LYS A 77 -6.71 14.71 -5.22
C LYS A 77 -6.29 16.10 -4.76
N LEU A 78 -5.20 16.64 -5.29
CA LEU A 78 -4.80 18.03 -5.07
C LEU A 78 -5.77 18.98 -5.80
N SER A 79 -6.09 20.10 -5.16
CA SER A 79 -6.90 21.18 -5.76
C SER A 79 -6.06 22.16 -6.57
N TYR A 80 -4.74 22.01 -6.56
CA TYR A 80 -3.76 22.80 -7.30
C TYR A 80 -2.73 21.87 -7.96
N THR A 81 -1.99 22.41 -8.94
CA THR A 81 -0.86 21.72 -9.56
C THR A 81 0.43 22.21 -8.91
N PRO A 82 1.13 21.36 -8.13
CA PRO A 82 2.40 21.76 -7.54
C PRO A 82 3.47 21.91 -8.63
N VAL A 83 4.42 22.79 -8.39
CA VAL A 83 5.66 22.93 -9.17
C VAL A 83 6.80 22.97 -8.17
N PHE A 84 7.85 22.21 -8.42
CA PHE A 84 8.99 22.11 -7.51
C PHE A 84 10.27 22.66 -8.11
N GLU A 85 11.16 23.11 -7.23
CA GLU A 85 12.52 23.51 -7.59
C GLU A 85 13.53 22.84 -6.67
N LEU A 86 14.43 22.02 -7.21
CA LEU A 86 15.54 21.47 -6.45
C LEU A 86 16.58 22.55 -6.20
N VAL A 87 16.89 22.80 -4.92
CA VAL A 87 17.88 23.79 -4.50
C VAL A 87 19.00 23.10 -3.71
N ASN A 88 20.17 23.74 -3.64
CA ASN A 88 21.35 23.22 -2.93
C ASN A 88 21.57 23.87 -1.55
N THR A 89 20.53 24.45 -0.96
CA THR A 89 20.56 25.12 0.34
C THR A 89 19.58 24.46 1.30
N SER A 90 19.95 24.32 2.58
CA SER A 90 19.07 23.76 3.61
C SER A 90 17.92 24.68 4.01
N ASP A 91 17.93 25.94 3.56
CA ASP A 91 16.85 26.93 3.74
C ASP A 91 15.72 26.75 2.70
N ALA A 92 15.44 25.49 2.33
CA ALA A 92 14.37 25.14 1.41
C ALA A 92 13.03 24.98 2.15
N ASP A 93 11.94 25.06 1.40
CA ASP A 93 10.59 24.82 1.91
C ASP A 93 10.46 23.39 2.43
N ILE A 94 10.97 22.42 1.67
CA ILE A 94 10.99 21.01 2.03
C ILE A 94 12.43 20.54 2.20
N TYR A 95 12.76 20.03 3.38
CA TYR A 95 14.07 19.45 3.70
C TYR A 95 13.97 17.93 3.79
N ILE A 96 14.62 17.21 2.88
CA ILE A 96 14.62 15.75 2.86
C ILE A 96 15.89 15.24 3.54
N MET A 97 15.71 14.39 4.55
CA MET A 97 16.79 13.80 5.32
C MET A 97 16.61 12.30 5.54
N TRP A 98 17.71 11.64 5.84
CA TRP A 98 17.81 10.18 5.84
C TRP A 98 18.24 9.68 7.22
N VAL A 99 17.62 8.60 7.70
CA VAL A 99 17.96 7.98 8.98
C VAL A 99 18.17 6.48 8.83
N GLU A 100 19.06 5.90 9.64
CA GLU A 100 19.28 4.44 9.65
C GLU A 100 18.17 3.69 10.39
N ASN A 101 17.67 4.30 11.46
CA ASN A 101 16.59 3.77 12.28
C ASN A 101 15.72 4.92 12.77
N MET A 102 14.43 4.88 12.44
CA MET A 102 13.48 5.93 12.81
C MET A 102 13.25 6.01 14.32
N GLU A 103 13.24 4.87 15.02
CA GLU A 103 12.97 4.75 16.45
C GLU A 103 14.04 5.49 17.27
N ASP A 104 15.31 5.30 16.89
CA ASP A 104 16.46 5.90 17.58
C ASP A 104 16.49 7.43 17.44
N VAL A 105 16.02 7.94 16.31
CA VAL A 105 16.09 9.38 15.98
C VAL A 105 14.88 10.15 16.51
N THR A 106 13.71 9.52 16.59
CA THR A 106 12.46 10.25 16.84
C THR A 106 11.66 9.78 18.04
N GLY A 107 11.96 8.60 18.60
CA GLY A 107 11.12 7.96 19.60
C GLY A 107 9.72 7.62 19.09
N ALA A 108 9.55 7.51 17.75
CA ALA A 108 8.31 7.11 17.13
C ALA A 108 7.90 5.69 17.58
N GLU A 109 6.60 5.42 17.51
CA GLU A 109 6.08 4.07 17.68
C GLU A 109 6.68 3.13 16.62
N ASP A 110 6.82 1.86 16.98
CA ASP A 110 7.41 0.81 16.14
C ASP A 110 6.77 0.81 14.75
N GLY A 111 7.59 0.76 13.70
CA GLY A 111 7.11 0.65 12.31
C GLY A 111 6.70 1.96 11.61
N VAL A 112 7.41 3.06 11.83
CA VAL A 112 7.32 4.26 10.96
C VAL A 112 8.57 4.33 10.08
N ALA A 113 8.43 4.18 8.76
CA ALA A 113 9.55 4.26 7.82
C ALA A 113 9.79 5.67 7.27
N GLY A 114 8.82 6.56 7.43
CA GLY A 114 8.92 7.95 7.04
C GLY A 114 7.89 8.81 7.74
N PHE A 115 8.17 10.10 7.85
CA PHE A 115 7.15 11.08 8.19
C PHE A 115 7.48 12.46 7.63
N CYS A 116 6.43 13.20 7.31
CA CYS A 116 6.46 14.63 7.03
C CYS A 116 6.08 15.43 8.28
N ARG A 117 6.96 16.34 8.71
CA ARG A 117 6.73 17.28 9.82
C ARG A 117 6.67 18.71 9.30
N PRO A 118 5.47 19.23 8.98
CA PRO A 118 5.31 20.61 8.56
C PRO A 118 5.40 21.57 9.77
N MET A 119 6.04 22.72 9.54
CA MET A 119 5.97 23.90 10.40
C MET A 119 4.94 24.85 9.82
N ILE A 120 3.97 25.25 10.65
CA ILE A 120 2.81 26.03 10.21
C ILE A 120 2.87 27.42 10.84
N ALA A 121 2.76 28.45 10.01
CA ALA A 121 2.56 29.84 10.44
C ALA A 121 1.38 30.45 9.67
N ASN A 122 0.49 31.15 10.37
CA ASN A 122 -0.68 31.81 9.77
C ASN A 122 -1.57 30.88 8.91
N GLY A 123 -1.64 29.59 9.26
CA GLY A 123 -2.45 28.60 8.53
C GLY A 123 -1.83 28.11 7.21
N ARG A 124 -0.56 28.41 6.95
CA ARG A 124 0.22 27.93 5.81
C ARG A 124 1.48 27.21 6.29
N TYR A 125 2.00 26.30 5.48
CA TYR A 125 3.30 25.71 5.69
C TYR A 125 4.37 26.77 5.37
N VAL A 126 5.35 26.87 6.24
CA VAL A 126 6.54 27.71 6.02
C VAL A 126 7.82 26.89 5.90
N HIS A 127 7.74 25.60 6.28
CA HIS A 127 8.80 24.63 6.16
C HIS A 127 8.23 23.22 6.39
N ALA A 128 8.84 22.17 5.84
CA ALA A 128 8.50 20.78 6.14
C ALA A 128 9.75 19.88 6.11
N ASP A 129 9.97 19.16 7.20
CA ASP A 129 10.99 18.11 7.24
C ASP A 129 10.38 16.79 6.74
N LEU A 130 11.02 16.16 5.77
CA LEU A 130 10.75 14.78 5.35
C LEU A 130 11.88 13.89 5.87
N VAL A 131 11.57 13.07 6.85
CA VAL A 131 12.52 12.14 7.45
C VAL A 131 12.25 10.74 6.90
N LEU A 132 13.24 10.12 6.29
CA LEU A 132 13.10 8.85 5.55
C LEU A 132 14.08 7.80 6.09
N GLU A 133 13.56 6.66 6.52
CA GLU A 133 14.36 5.50 6.94
C GLU A 133 14.97 4.81 5.72
N VAL A 134 16.27 4.48 5.74
CA VAL A 134 16.97 3.87 4.60
C VAL A 134 16.93 2.35 4.58
N GLY A 135 16.41 1.73 5.64
CA GLY A 135 16.32 0.29 5.78
C GLY A 135 15.88 -0.14 7.17
N ASP A 136 15.49 -1.40 7.34
CA ASP A 136 14.98 -1.93 8.58
C ASP A 136 15.61 -3.28 8.96
N TYR A 137 15.35 -3.73 10.18
CA TYR A 137 15.70 -5.09 10.58
C TYR A 137 14.61 -6.08 10.18
N LYS A 138 14.96 -7.05 9.34
CA LYS A 138 14.13 -8.23 9.06
C LYS A 138 14.67 -9.43 9.83
N GLY A 139 14.05 -9.70 10.96
CA GLY A 139 14.54 -10.69 11.92
C GLY A 139 15.86 -10.22 12.55
N PHE A 140 16.97 -10.87 12.22
CA PHE A 140 18.30 -10.53 12.75
C PHE A 140 19.22 -9.83 11.73
N SER A 141 18.70 -9.50 10.55
CA SER A 141 19.48 -8.90 9.48
C SER A 141 18.90 -7.55 9.09
N TRP A 142 19.75 -6.54 9.14
CA TRP A 142 19.43 -5.23 8.60
C TRP A 142 19.36 -5.30 7.07
N GLN A 143 18.35 -4.68 6.48
CA GLN A 143 18.09 -4.67 5.04
C GLN A 143 17.84 -3.26 4.55
N GLN A 144 18.63 -2.84 3.56
CA GLN A 144 18.44 -1.58 2.86
C GLN A 144 17.14 -1.59 2.04
N TYR A 145 16.42 -0.47 2.03
CA TYR A 145 15.28 -0.29 1.12
C TYR A 145 15.75 -0.17 -0.32
N GLY A 146 15.10 -0.89 -1.22
CA GLY A 146 15.31 -0.73 -2.66
C GLY A 146 14.65 0.55 -3.19
N ASP A 147 15.10 1.01 -4.37
CA ASP A 147 14.63 2.24 -5.01
C ASP A 147 13.10 2.32 -5.15
N ALA A 148 12.43 1.20 -5.42
CA ALA A 148 10.97 1.17 -5.56
C ALA A 148 10.25 1.47 -4.22
N ASN A 149 10.80 1.00 -3.11
CA ASN A 149 10.24 1.24 -1.78
C ASN A 149 10.49 2.68 -1.37
N MET A 150 11.71 3.16 -1.61
CA MET A 150 12.08 4.53 -1.33
C MET A 150 11.27 5.53 -2.17
N GLU A 151 11.02 5.21 -3.45
CA GLU A 151 10.16 6.02 -4.31
C GLU A 151 8.74 6.09 -3.75
N GLN A 152 8.11 4.97 -3.41
CA GLN A 152 6.78 4.99 -2.82
C GLN A 152 6.72 5.75 -1.50
N LEU A 153 7.72 5.56 -0.64
CA LEU A 153 7.85 6.25 0.63
C LEU A 153 7.96 7.77 0.41
N VAL A 154 8.88 8.22 -0.44
CA VAL A 154 9.04 9.66 -0.73
C VAL A 154 7.77 10.22 -1.36
N THR A 155 7.12 9.50 -2.29
CA THR A 155 5.87 9.96 -2.90
C THR A 155 4.76 10.14 -1.87
N HIS A 156 4.65 9.23 -0.90
CA HIS A 156 3.69 9.33 0.21
C HIS A 156 3.97 10.56 1.09
N GLU A 157 5.20 10.70 1.58
CA GLU A 157 5.56 11.80 2.49
C GLU A 157 5.50 13.17 1.80
N LEU A 158 5.86 13.23 0.52
CA LEU A 158 5.69 14.45 -0.28
C LEU A 158 4.21 14.82 -0.43
N GLY A 159 3.31 13.83 -0.49
CA GLY A 159 1.86 14.09 -0.46
C GLY A 159 1.39 14.78 0.82
N HIS A 160 1.97 14.43 1.98
CA HIS A 160 1.72 15.15 3.23
C HIS A 160 2.24 16.58 3.22
N ALA A 161 3.41 16.82 2.63
CA ALA A 161 3.94 18.18 2.41
C ALA A 161 3.07 19.00 1.45
N LEU A 162 2.29 18.35 0.59
CA LEU A 162 1.27 18.96 -0.28
C LEU A 162 -0.12 19.04 0.37
N GLY A 163 -0.24 18.70 1.66
CA GLY A 163 -1.44 18.91 2.45
C GLY A 163 -2.44 17.76 2.40
N LEU A 164 -2.12 16.64 1.74
CA LEU A 164 -2.96 15.44 1.77
C LEU A 164 -2.83 14.72 3.11
N ALA A 165 -3.94 14.18 3.60
CA ALA A 165 -3.95 13.27 4.73
C ALA A 165 -4.12 11.82 4.24
N HIS A 166 -4.01 10.87 5.16
CA HIS A 166 -4.13 9.46 4.85
C HIS A 166 -5.47 9.08 4.20
N SER A 167 -5.39 8.35 3.08
CA SER A 167 -6.53 7.77 2.38
C SER A 167 -7.03 6.51 3.08
N ASN A 168 -8.29 6.14 2.83
CA ASN A 168 -8.85 4.85 3.23
C ASN A 168 -8.90 3.83 2.06
N ASP A 169 -8.50 4.23 0.84
CA ASP A 169 -8.39 3.31 -0.31
C ASP A 169 -6.98 2.72 -0.38
N ILE A 170 -6.84 1.41 -0.19
CA ILE A 170 -5.57 0.67 -0.22
C ILE A 170 -4.77 0.82 -1.53
N ARG A 171 -5.40 1.29 -2.62
CA ARG A 171 -4.74 1.52 -3.91
C ARG A 171 -4.23 2.94 -4.08
N ASP A 172 -4.51 3.82 -3.13
CA ASP A 172 -4.04 5.20 -3.13
C ASP A 172 -2.62 5.27 -2.56
N ILE A 173 -1.77 6.11 -3.15
CA ILE A 173 -0.42 6.34 -2.63
C ILE A 173 -0.44 6.91 -1.22
N MET A 174 -1.50 7.63 -0.83
CA MET A 174 -1.67 8.16 0.52
C MET A 174 -2.31 7.16 1.50
N TYR A 175 -2.54 5.91 1.12
CA TYR A 175 -3.01 4.91 2.08
C TYR A 175 -1.94 4.64 3.14
N PRO A 176 -2.26 4.74 4.44
CA PRO A 176 -1.32 4.42 5.50
C PRO A 176 -1.23 2.91 5.60
N THR A 177 -0.26 2.31 4.94
CA THR A 177 -0.08 0.87 5.05
C THR A 177 0.28 0.43 6.48
N TYR A 178 0.60 1.38 7.40
CA TYR A 178 1.39 1.15 8.62
C TYR A 178 2.77 0.59 8.17
N GLU A 179 3.92 1.01 8.72
CA GLU A 179 5.14 0.20 8.60
C GLU A 179 5.55 -0.22 7.16
N GLN A 180 6.05 0.70 6.32
CA GLN A 180 6.70 0.36 5.02
C GLN A 180 7.94 -0.58 5.15
N ARG A 181 8.17 -1.16 6.33
CA ARG A 181 8.96 -2.35 6.60
C ARG A 181 8.47 -3.58 5.83
N GLU A 182 7.15 -3.80 5.75
CA GLU A 182 6.57 -5.02 5.18
C GLU A 182 6.22 -4.88 3.69
N ASN A 183 7.23 -5.11 2.86
CA ASN A 183 7.13 -5.57 1.46
C ASN A 183 6.69 -4.55 0.40
N LEU A 184 7.67 -4.10 -0.38
CA LEU A 184 7.64 -4.42 -1.81
C LEU A 184 9.00 -4.96 -2.24
N ASN A 185 8.99 -6.18 -2.79
CA ASN A 185 10.06 -6.63 -3.66
C ASN A 185 9.38 -7.15 -4.92
N PRO A 186 8.92 -6.23 -5.81
CA PRO A 186 8.06 -6.60 -6.94
C PRO A 186 8.79 -7.58 -7.87
N ILE A 187 10.11 -7.47 -7.96
CA ILE A 187 10.98 -8.35 -8.75
C ILE A 187 11.03 -9.76 -8.16
N LEU A 188 11.08 -9.92 -6.83
CA LEU A 188 11.12 -11.23 -6.18
C LEU A 188 9.76 -11.93 -6.19
N VAL A 189 8.64 -11.21 -6.07
CA VAL A 189 7.30 -11.80 -6.13
C VAL A 189 6.98 -12.30 -7.54
N GLU A 190 7.18 -11.49 -8.59
CA GLU A 190 6.92 -11.95 -9.96
C GLU A 190 7.86 -13.09 -10.39
N THR A 191 9.13 -13.05 -9.96
CA THR A 191 10.09 -14.11 -10.29
C THR A 191 9.80 -15.41 -9.52
N THR A 192 9.37 -15.34 -8.26
CA THR A 192 9.25 -16.52 -7.37
C THR A 192 7.87 -17.16 -7.42
N TYR A 193 6.82 -16.40 -7.72
CA TYR A 193 5.44 -16.89 -7.83
C TYR A 193 5.27 -18.14 -8.72
N PRO A 194 5.83 -18.22 -9.95
CA PRO A 194 5.69 -19.42 -10.76
C PRO A 194 6.34 -20.66 -10.10
N PHE A 195 7.45 -20.49 -9.38
CA PHE A 195 8.12 -21.61 -8.70
C PHE A 195 7.32 -22.13 -7.51
N ILE A 196 6.66 -21.24 -6.76
CA ILE A 196 5.77 -21.62 -5.65
C ILE A 196 4.57 -22.42 -6.18
N VAL A 197 3.95 -21.96 -7.27
CA VAL A 197 2.83 -22.67 -7.91
C VAL A 197 3.27 -24.07 -8.38
N ILE A 198 4.44 -24.19 -9.02
CA ILE A 198 4.99 -25.48 -9.45
C ILE A 198 5.25 -26.40 -8.24
N ALA A 199 5.79 -25.88 -7.14
CA ALA A 199 6.03 -26.66 -5.93
C ALA A 199 4.72 -27.20 -5.32
N ILE A 200 3.67 -26.36 -5.26
CA ILE A 200 2.34 -26.75 -4.77
C ILE A 200 1.73 -27.84 -5.67
N LEU A 201 1.75 -27.65 -7.00
CA LEU A 201 1.22 -28.63 -7.95
C LEU A 201 1.96 -29.97 -7.85
N THR A 202 3.29 -29.93 -7.67
CA THR A 202 4.11 -31.12 -7.48
C THR A 202 3.76 -31.85 -6.19
N ALA A 203 3.59 -31.11 -5.07
CA ALA A 203 3.19 -31.68 -3.78
C ALA A 203 1.80 -32.32 -3.84
N ILE A 204 0.84 -31.70 -4.53
CA ILE A 204 -0.50 -32.25 -4.77
C ILE A 204 -0.40 -33.54 -5.60
N GLY A 205 0.41 -33.55 -6.66
CA GLY A 205 0.64 -34.73 -7.50
C GLY A 205 1.22 -35.92 -6.73
N ILE A 206 2.26 -35.68 -5.92
CA ILE A 206 2.88 -36.71 -5.07
C ILE A 206 1.87 -37.24 -4.04
N SER A 207 1.14 -36.35 -3.37
CA SER A 207 0.13 -36.74 -2.38
C SER A 207 -0.98 -37.58 -3.01
N GLY A 208 -1.47 -37.18 -4.19
CA GLY A 208 -2.46 -37.95 -4.95
C GLY A 208 -1.95 -39.32 -5.38
N TYR A 209 -0.70 -39.42 -5.85
CA TYR A 209 -0.07 -40.69 -6.21
C TYR A 209 0.03 -41.65 -5.02
N LEU A 210 0.50 -41.15 -3.88
CA LEU A 210 0.60 -41.92 -2.63
C LEU A 210 -0.78 -42.36 -2.14
N ALA A 211 -1.79 -41.48 -2.17
CA ALA A 211 -3.16 -41.83 -1.79
C ALA A 211 -3.76 -42.91 -2.69
N ALA A 212 -3.57 -42.81 -4.01
CA ALA A 212 -4.00 -43.84 -4.96
C ALA A 212 -3.25 -45.17 -4.79
N GLY A 213 -1.96 -45.12 -4.44
CA GLY A 213 -1.16 -46.28 -4.05
C GLY A 213 -1.72 -46.97 -2.82
N TRP A 214 -1.98 -46.20 -1.76
CA TRP A 214 -2.55 -46.67 -0.50
C TRP A 214 -3.94 -47.30 -0.68
N LEU A 215 -4.83 -46.67 -1.45
CA LEU A 215 -6.16 -47.21 -1.76
C LEU A 215 -6.08 -48.54 -2.52
N ARG A 216 -5.18 -48.66 -3.51
CA ARG A 216 -4.97 -49.90 -4.25
C ARG A 216 -4.41 -51.01 -3.37
N TYR A 217 -3.45 -50.69 -2.51
CA TYR A 217 -2.91 -51.62 -1.52
C TYR A 217 -4.00 -52.12 -0.57
N HIS A 218 -4.83 -51.23 -0.03
CA HIS A 218 -5.89 -51.58 0.90
C HIS A 218 -6.95 -52.50 0.27
N LYS A 219 -7.37 -52.21 -0.97
CA LYS A 219 -8.28 -53.08 -1.74
C LYS A 219 -7.70 -54.48 -1.99
N ARG A 220 -6.41 -54.57 -2.37
CA ARG A 220 -5.73 -55.86 -2.58
C ARG A 220 -5.63 -56.66 -1.29
N ARG A 221 -5.30 -56.01 -0.18
CA ARG A 221 -5.20 -56.65 1.13
C ARG A 221 -6.55 -57.22 1.58
N GLN A 222 -7.63 -56.46 1.50
CA GLN A 222 -8.99 -56.95 1.83
C GLN A 222 -9.39 -58.15 0.99
N LYS A 223 -9.04 -58.16 -0.31
CA LYS A 223 -9.32 -59.30 -1.19
C LYS A 223 -8.58 -60.55 -0.74
N LEU A 224 -7.28 -60.43 -0.42
CA LEU A 224 -6.46 -61.55 0.08
C LEU A 224 -6.93 -62.06 1.45
N GLU A 225 -7.30 -61.15 2.37
CA GLU A 225 -7.86 -61.53 3.67
C GLU A 225 -9.18 -62.29 3.51
N ASN A 226 -10.06 -61.86 2.61
CA ASN A 226 -11.32 -62.58 2.33
C ASN A 226 -11.10 -63.94 1.65
N GLU A 227 -10.13 -64.06 0.74
CA GLU A 227 -9.78 -65.34 0.10
C GLU A 227 -9.22 -66.33 1.13
N LEU A 228 -8.28 -65.89 1.98
CA LEU A 228 -7.61 -66.75 2.97
C LEU A 228 -8.51 -67.13 4.17
N LEU A 229 -9.46 -66.28 4.55
CA LEU A 229 -10.37 -66.55 5.67
C LEU A 229 -11.62 -67.36 5.26
N ASN A 230 -12.02 -67.33 3.98
CA ASN A 230 -13.13 -68.14 3.46
C ASN A 230 -12.70 -69.55 2.99
N GLU A 231 -11.41 -69.86 2.97
CA GLU A 231 -10.87 -71.21 2.71
C GLU A 231 -10.71 -72.08 3.98
N LYS A 232 -11.18 -71.62 5.14
CA LYS A 232 -11.30 -72.41 6.39
C LYS A 232 -12.73 -72.77 6.69
#